data_AF-A0A925MY61-F1
#
_entry.id   AF-A0A925MY61-F1
#
_cell.length_a   1.000
_cell.length_b   1.000
_cell.length_c   1.000
_cell.angle_alpha   90.00
_cell.angle_beta   90.00
_cell.angle_gamma   90.00
#
_symmetry.space_group_name_H-M   'P 1'
#
loop_
_entity.id
_entity.type
_entity.pdbx_description
1 polymer ?
#
loop_
_entity_poly.entity_id
_entity_poly.type
_entity_poly.pdbx_seq_one_letter_code
_entity_poly.pdbx_strand_id
1 'polypeptide(L)'
;MSGNNLLGRLLMAVAITLGLGAFSPAAKARPAYETTKVAPGLYSFGGGLAFNAFMITDDGVVVMDSFDKDFAEASLEAIRKLTDKPIRYLVYSHNHYDHISGGEVFKAEGATILSHDATANWLKNHPSPDVVVPDKTWSGSKSELRLGNSLINLVYFGANHGEGMTVFQFPNEHAIYTVDLVVPHRVAFAYMPDFSPREW
;
A
#
# COMPACT_ATOMS: atom_id res chain seq x y z
N MET A 1 64.13 -58.61 -17.25
CA MET A 1 64.15 -57.16 -17.56
C MET A 1 63.10 -56.49 -16.68
N SER A 2 63.54 -55.56 -15.81
CA SER A 2 62.81 -54.50 -15.07
C SER A 2 61.48 -54.87 -14.39
N GLY A 3 61.23 -54.77 -13.07
CA GLY A 3 61.84 -53.94 -12.02
C GLY A 3 60.76 -53.08 -11.34
N ASN A 4 60.59 -53.25 -10.01
CA ASN A 4 59.97 -52.35 -9.01
C ASN A 4 58.44 -52.10 -9.04
N ASN A 5 57.75 -51.77 -7.94
CA ASN A 5 57.84 -51.99 -6.48
C ASN A 5 56.68 -51.17 -5.85
N LEU A 6 56.07 -51.70 -4.78
CA LEU A 6 55.56 -50.98 -3.59
C LEU A 6 54.36 -49.99 -3.64
N LEU A 7 53.66 -49.95 -2.49
CA LEU A 7 52.61 -49.02 -2.00
C LEU A 7 51.21 -49.20 -2.65
N GLY A 8 50.14 -49.59 -1.96
CA GLY A 8 49.69 -49.20 -0.62
C GLY A 8 48.70 -48.02 -0.73
N ARG A 9 47.39 -48.23 -0.50
CA ARG A 9 46.35 -47.26 -0.05
C ARG A 9 44.96 -47.91 -0.19
N LEU A 10 44.38 -48.42 0.89
CA LEU A 10 43.48 -47.72 1.83
C LEU A 10 42.18 -47.25 1.18
N LEU A 11 41.10 -47.94 1.56
CA LEU A 11 39.69 -47.59 1.33
C LEU A 11 39.40 -46.17 1.80
N MET A 12 38.79 -45.35 0.93
CA MET A 12 38.04 -44.17 1.36
C MET A 12 36.81 -44.04 0.46
N ALA A 13 35.72 -44.69 0.86
CA ALA A 13 34.40 -44.38 0.32
C ALA A 13 33.99 -43.01 0.88
N VAL A 14 34.08 -41.97 0.05
CA VAL A 14 33.58 -40.64 0.37
C VAL A 14 32.05 -40.71 0.29
N ALA A 15 31.39 -40.70 1.44
CA ALA A 15 29.96 -40.46 1.52
C ALA A 15 29.71 -38.97 1.22
N ILE A 16 29.22 -38.67 0.02
CA ILE A 16 28.72 -37.33 -0.33
C ILE A 16 27.35 -37.18 0.34
N THR A 17 27.32 -36.58 1.53
CA THR A 17 26.07 -36.05 2.10
C THR A 17 25.67 -34.81 1.31
N LEU A 18 24.64 -34.94 0.45
CA LEU A 18 23.90 -33.78 -0.05
C LEU A 18 23.23 -33.11 1.14
N GLY A 19 23.82 -32.01 1.64
CA GLY A 19 23.15 -31.11 2.55
C GLY A 19 22.01 -30.41 1.81
N LEU A 20 20.78 -30.89 2.01
CA LEU A 20 19.57 -30.09 1.77
C LEU A 20 19.57 -28.96 2.79
N GLY A 21 20.27 -27.86 2.45
CA GLY A 21 20.11 -26.60 3.17
C GLY A 21 18.66 -26.16 3.01
N ALA A 22 17.90 -26.19 4.09
CA ALA A 22 16.58 -25.57 4.15
C ALA A 22 16.76 -24.08 3.84
N PHE A 23 16.38 -23.67 2.64
CA PHE A 23 16.12 -22.26 2.35
C PHE A 23 14.85 -21.88 3.12
N SER A 24 15.01 -21.53 4.39
CA SER A 24 14.01 -20.70 5.06
C SER A 24 14.13 -19.31 4.44
N PRO A 25 13.11 -18.77 3.75
CA PRO A 25 13.11 -17.35 3.46
C PRO A 25 13.07 -16.67 4.82
N ALA A 26 14.19 -16.06 5.23
CA ALA A 26 14.18 -15.16 6.37
C ALA A 26 13.08 -14.13 6.08
N ALA A 27 12.07 -14.05 6.94
CA ALA A 27 11.08 -13.00 6.88
C ALA A 27 11.87 -11.69 6.88
N LYS A 28 11.88 -10.97 5.74
CA LYS A 28 12.50 -9.65 5.70
C LYS A 28 11.78 -8.84 6.76
N ALA A 29 12.52 -8.38 7.77
CA ALA A 29 11.99 -7.43 8.75
C ALA A 29 11.32 -6.30 7.96
N ARG A 30 10.04 -6.03 8.26
CA ARG A 30 9.35 -4.91 7.62
C ARG A 30 10.17 -3.64 7.95
N PRO A 31 10.41 -2.77 6.97
CA PRO A 31 11.13 -1.53 7.21
C PRO A 31 10.41 -0.74 8.31
N ALA A 32 11.17 -0.03 9.14
CA ALA A 32 10.59 0.90 10.09
C ALA A 32 9.74 1.91 9.32
N TYR A 33 8.47 2.06 9.70
CA TYR A 33 7.61 3.09 9.14
C TYR A 33 7.93 4.44 9.76
N GLU A 34 7.98 5.46 8.92
CA GLU A 34 8.25 6.85 9.34
C GLU A 34 7.08 7.74 8.99
N THR A 35 6.79 8.69 9.87
CA THR A 35 5.84 9.78 9.60
C THR A 35 6.60 11.00 9.11
N THR A 36 6.37 11.39 7.87
CA THR A 36 6.95 12.59 7.26
C THR A 36 5.88 13.66 7.12
N LYS A 37 6.13 14.84 7.69
CA LYS A 37 5.28 16.02 7.45
C LYS A 37 5.56 16.58 6.06
N VAL A 38 4.57 16.56 5.18
CA VAL A 38 4.68 17.04 3.79
C VAL A 38 4.34 18.52 3.72
N ALA A 39 3.25 18.92 4.38
CA ALA A 39 2.77 20.29 4.45
C ALA A 39 2.00 20.51 5.78
N PRO A 40 1.49 21.72 6.09
CA PRO A 40 0.60 21.90 7.23
C PRO A 40 -0.60 20.95 7.16
N GLY A 41 -0.80 20.11 8.18
CA GLY A 41 -1.89 19.13 8.24
C GLY A 41 -1.67 17.86 7.39
N LEU A 42 -0.83 17.90 6.35
CA LEU A 42 -0.60 16.78 5.43
C LEU A 42 0.66 15.99 5.78
N TYR A 43 0.51 14.67 5.91
CA TYR A 43 1.57 13.75 6.26
C TYR A 43 1.60 12.55 5.30
N SER A 44 2.79 12.02 5.08
CA SER A 44 3.00 10.68 4.54
C SER A 44 3.43 9.77 5.69
N PHE A 45 2.93 8.55 5.70
CA PHE A 45 3.41 7.49 6.59
C PHE A 45 3.77 6.26 5.78
N GLY A 46 4.93 5.68 6.06
CA GLY A 46 5.34 4.48 5.35
C GLY A 46 6.83 4.18 5.40
N GLY A 47 7.21 3.17 4.63
CA GLY A 47 8.57 2.66 4.54
C GLY A 47 8.67 1.51 3.53
N GLY A 48 9.81 1.40 2.86
CA GLY A 48 10.04 0.38 1.83
C GLY A 48 9.18 0.57 0.58
N LEU A 49 8.10 -0.22 0.48
CA LEU A 49 7.16 -0.21 -0.67
C LEU A 49 5.74 0.22 -0.29
N ALA A 50 5.46 0.46 1.00
CA ALA A 50 4.14 0.85 1.46
C ALA A 50 4.19 2.29 1.98
N PHE A 51 3.44 3.18 1.34
CA PHE A 51 3.30 4.58 1.73
C PHE A 51 1.85 5.01 1.56
N ASN A 52 1.28 5.49 2.65
CA ASN A 52 -0.03 6.13 2.65
C ASN A 52 0.11 7.63 2.94
N ALA A 53 -1.02 8.34 2.85
CA ALA A 53 -1.10 9.74 3.24
C ALA A 53 -2.26 9.94 4.23
N PHE A 54 -2.14 10.95 5.09
CA PHE A 54 -3.27 11.41 5.90
C PHE A 54 -3.23 12.93 6.10
N MET A 55 -4.42 13.51 6.20
CA MET A 55 -4.65 14.94 6.41
C MET A 55 -5.36 15.15 7.75
N ILE A 56 -4.68 15.84 8.67
CA ILE A 56 -5.25 16.33 9.93
C ILE A 56 -5.85 17.71 9.67
N THR A 57 -7.17 17.82 9.82
CA THR A 57 -7.94 19.06 9.65
C THR A 57 -8.50 19.53 11.00
N ASP A 58 -9.23 20.64 11.04
CA ASP A 58 -9.89 21.09 12.27
C ASP A 58 -11.01 20.15 12.74
N ASP A 59 -11.69 19.47 11.81
CA ASP A 59 -12.87 18.65 12.11
C ASP A 59 -12.59 17.15 12.23
N GLY A 60 -11.36 16.71 11.91
CA GLY A 60 -10.99 15.31 11.95
C GLY A 60 -9.80 14.95 11.07
N VAL A 61 -9.61 13.66 10.86
CA VAL A 61 -8.55 13.11 9.99
C VAL A 61 -9.17 12.43 8.77
N VAL A 62 -8.56 12.66 7.61
CA VAL A 62 -8.78 11.89 6.38
C VAL A 62 -7.54 11.03 6.15
N VAL A 63 -7.72 9.72 6.00
CA VAL A 63 -6.65 8.78 5.65
C VAL A 63 -6.85 8.34 4.20
N MET A 64 -5.78 8.25 3.42
CA MET A 64 -5.77 7.71 2.06
C MET A 64 -5.02 6.39 2.08
N ASP A 65 -5.72 5.30 1.76
CA ASP A 65 -5.26 3.91 1.80
C ASP A 65 -4.89 3.37 3.18
N SER A 66 -5.39 2.17 3.48
CA SER A 66 -5.14 1.48 4.75
C SER A 66 -3.94 0.54 4.67
N PHE A 67 -3.57 0.09 3.47
CA PHE A 67 -2.70 -1.06 3.24
C PHE A 67 -3.21 -2.31 3.97
N ASP A 68 -2.35 -3.22 4.44
CA ASP A 68 -2.72 -4.37 5.27
C ASP A 68 -3.05 -3.95 6.73
N LYS A 69 -3.61 -4.87 7.51
CA LYS A 69 -4.03 -4.60 8.90
C LYS A 69 -2.89 -4.07 9.77
N ASP A 70 -1.71 -4.70 9.69
CA ASP A 70 -0.55 -4.32 10.52
C ASP A 70 -0.06 -2.91 10.17
N PHE A 71 -0.04 -2.56 8.87
CA PHE A 71 0.27 -1.21 8.43
C PHE A 71 -0.80 -0.22 8.90
N ALA A 72 -2.08 -0.57 8.79
CA ALA A 72 -3.18 0.28 9.22
C ALA A 72 -3.12 0.57 10.73
N GLU A 73 -2.82 -0.43 11.57
CA GLU A 73 -2.63 -0.27 13.01
C GLU A 73 -1.45 0.65 13.33
N ALA A 74 -0.31 0.47 12.64
CA ALA A 74 0.85 1.34 12.82
C ALA A 74 0.60 2.78 12.33
N SER A 75 -0.15 2.94 11.23
CA SER A 75 -0.56 4.24 10.70
C SER A 75 -1.50 4.96 11.67
N LEU A 76 -2.47 4.23 12.24
CA LEU A 76 -3.36 4.76 13.28
C LEU A 76 -2.56 5.18 14.52
N GLU A 77 -1.61 4.38 15.00
CA GLU A 77 -0.75 4.75 16.12
C GLU A 77 0.04 6.03 15.82
N ALA A 78 0.59 6.15 14.61
CA ALA A 78 1.29 7.36 14.16
C ALA A 78 0.38 8.59 14.13
N ILE A 79 -0.85 8.46 13.63
CA ILE A 79 -1.87 9.52 13.65
C ILE A 79 -2.18 9.94 15.10
N ARG A 80 -2.34 8.97 16.01
CA ARG A 80 -2.65 9.22 17.43
C ARG A 80 -1.53 9.91 18.19
N LYS A 81 -0.28 9.74 17.78
CA LYS A 81 0.86 10.54 18.31
C LYS A 81 0.79 12.02 17.94
N LEU A 82 0.04 12.37 16.89
CA LEU A 82 -0.09 13.73 16.39
C LEU A 82 -1.42 14.38 16.78
N THR A 83 -2.50 13.61 16.95
CA THR A 83 -3.82 14.15 17.25
C THR A 83 -4.81 13.15 17.84
N ASP A 84 -5.67 13.63 18.73
CA ASP A 84 -6.83 12.92 19.26
C ASP A 84 -8.12 13.16 18.46
N LYS A 85 -8.04 13.91 17.35
CA LYS A 85 -9.20 14.21 16.51
C LYS A 85 -9.82 12.92 15.92
N PRO A 86 -11.14 12.88 15.68
CA PRO A 86 -11.79 11.69 15.14
C PRO A 86 -11.27 11.37 13.73
N ILE A 87 -11.09 10.08 13.42
CA ILE A 87 -10.88 9.64 12.04
C ILE A 87 -12.23 9.71 11.33
N ARG A 88 -12.37 10.61 10.36
CA ARG A 88 -13.65 10.88 9.69
C ARG A 88 -13.80 10.07 8.43
N TYR A 89 -12.72 9.94 7.67
CA TYR A 89 -12.72 9.27 6.39
C TYR A 89 -11.50 8.38 6.23
N LEU A 90 -11.73 7.19 5.69
CA LEU A 90 -10.73 6.41 4.98
C LEU A 90 -11.12 6.47 3.51
N VAL A 91 -10.22 6.94 2.64
CA VAL A 91 -10.45 6.98 1.20
C VAL A 91 -9.61 5.91 0.54
N TYR A 92 -10.25 4.94 -0.08
CA TYR A 92 -9.56 3.98 -0.94
C TYR A 92 -9.24 4.63 -2.28
N SER A 93 -7.96 4.57 -2.66
CA SER A 93 -7.49 5.05 -3.95
C SER A 93 -8.04 4.21 -5.09
N HIS A 94 -7.97 2.88 -4.97
CA HIS A 94 -8.42 1.92 -5.97
C HIS A 94 -8.67 0.54 -5.35
N ASN A 95 -8.98 -0.46 -6.17
CA ASN A 95 -9.44 -1.78 -5.72
C ASN A 95 -8.33 -2.75 -5.28
N HIS A 96 -7.06 -2.34 -5.30
CA HIS A 96 -5.96 -3.25 -5.02
C HIS A 96 -5.90 -3.65 -3.56
N TYR A 97 -5.74 -4.95 -3.32
CA TYR A 97 -5.82 -5.54 -1.99
C TYR A 97 -4.76 -4.97 -1.04
N ASP A 98 -3.56 -4.71 -1.54
CA ASP A 98 -2.45 -4.13 -0.81
C ASP A 98 -2.66 -2.66 -0.44
N HIS A 99 -3.72 -2.00 -0.92
CA HIS A 99 -4.11 -0.64 -0.52
C HIS A 99 -5.32 -0.61 0.44
N ILE A 100 -6.16 -1.66 0.45
CA ILE A 100 -7.50 -1.59 1.07
C ILE A 100 -7.78 -2.64 2.15
N SER A 101 -6.93 -3.66 2.30
CA SER A 101 -7.19 -4.83 3.16
C SER A 101 -7.20 -4.56 4.67
N GLY A 102 -6.65 -3.44 5.13
CA GLY A 102 -6.62 -2.99 6.52
C GLY A 102 -7.76 -2.05 6.90
N GLY A 103 -8.77 -1.89 6.04
CA GLY A 103 -9.84 -0.92 6.25
C GLY A 103 -10.64 -1.11 7.54
N GLU A 104 -10.69 -2.34 8.07
CA GLU A 104 -11.35 -2.65 9.34
C GLU A 104 -10.81 -1.84 10.53
N VAL A 105 -9.51 -1.51 10.51
CA VAL A 105 -8.85 -0.76 11.59
C VAL A 105 -9.43 0.65 11.70
N PHE A 106 -9.52 1.36 10.57
CA PHE A 106 -10.09 2.71 10.55
C PHE A 106 -11.62 2.69 10.67
N LYS A 107 -12.27 1.63 10.19
CA LYS A 107 -13.71 1.44 10.38
C LYS A 107 -14.08 1.32 11.86
N ALA A 108 -13.27 0.60 12.63
CA ALA A 108 -13.44 0.47 14.08
C ALA A 108 -13.29 1.81 14.82
N GLU A 109 -12.47 2.73 14.29
CA GLU A 109 -12.34 4.12 14.78
C GLU A 109 -13.50 5.05 14.36
N GLY A 110 -14.50 4.52 13.65
CA GLY A 110 -15.68 5.26 13.21
C GLY A 110 -15.52 5.97 11.86
N ALA A 111 -14.46 5.67 11.09
CA ALA A 111 -14.28 6.27 9.78
C ALA A 111 -15.40 5.86 8.80
N THR A 112 -15.83 6.81 7.97
CA THR A 112 -16.60 6.52 6.76
C THR A 112 -15.65 6.12 5.65
N ILE A 113 -15.82 4.94 5.08
CA ILE A 113 -15.01 4.48 3.94
C ILE A 113 -15.61 5.06 2.66
N LEU A 114 -14.78 5.78 1.91
CA LEU A 114 -15.12 6.44 0.64
C LEU A 114 -14.25 5.87 -0.48
N SER A 115 -14.83 5.66 -1.66
CA SER A 115 -14.05 5.31 -2.86
C SER A 115 -14.69 5.89 -4.13
N HIS A 116 -13.98 5.80 -5.26
CA HIS A 116 -14.64 5.96 -6.57
C HIS A 116 -15.66 4.83 -6.78
N ASP A 117 -16.71 5.08 -7.57
CA ASP A 117 -17.77 4.10 -7.81
C ASP A 117 -17.28 2.85 -8.55
N ALA A 118 -16.30 3.00 -9.46
CA ALA A 118 -15.65 1.89 -10.13
C ALA A 118 -14.98 0.92 -9.14
N THR A 119 -14.25 1.45 -8.13
CA THR A 119 -13.68 0.64 -7.04
C THR A 119 -14.77 -0.10 -6.27
N ALA A 120 -15.82 0.60 -5.86
CA ALA A 120 -16.92 -0.01 -5.10
C ALA A 120 -17.67 -1.08 -5.92
N ASN A 121 -17.87 -0.84 -7.21
CA ASN A 121 -18.51 -1.80 -8.12
C ASN A 121 -17.64 -3.03 -8.34
N TRP A 122 -16.32 -2.86 -8.47
CA TRP A 122 -15.40 -3.98 -8.57
C TRP A 122 -15.43 -4.84 -7.30
N LEU A 123 -15.38 -4.23 -6.12
CA LEU A 123 -15.41 -4.94 -4.83
C LEU A 123 -16.72 -5.70 -4.59
N LYS A 124 -17.86 -5.16 -5.04
CA LYS A 124 -19.15 -5.89 -4.98
C LYS A 124 -19.14 -7.16 -5.82
N ASN A 125 -18.44 -7.15 -6.96
CA ASN A 125 -18.35 -8.29 -7.88
C ASN A 125 -17.21 -9.26 -7.53
N HIS A 126 -16.24 -8.81 -6.74
CA HIS A 126 -15.08 -9.59 -6.29
C HIS A 126 -14.94 -9.50 -4.77
N PRO A 127 -15.90 -10.06 -4.01
CA PRO A 127 -15.88 -9.97 -2.55
C PRO A 127 -14.63 -10.66 -2.00
N SER A 128 -13.96 -9.96 -1.08
CA SER A 128 -12.84 -10.50 -0.30
C SER A 128 -13.24 -10.47 1.18
N PRO A 129 -12.99 -11.55 1.95
CA PRO A 129 -13.44 -11.66 3.34
C PRO A 129 -12.86 -10.54 4.24
N ASP A 130 -11.68 -10.04 3.91
CA ASP A 130 -10.91 -9.11 4.74
C ASP A 130 -11.03 -7.65 4.26
N VAL A 131 -11.76 -7.39 3.17
CA VAL A 131 -11.93 -6.03 2.63
C VAL A 131 -13.30 -5.48 3.03
N VAL A 132 -13.28 -4.39 3.80
CA VAL A 132 -14.50 -3.66 4.14
C VAL A 132 -14.99 -2.88 2.91
N VAL A 133 -16.22 -3.12 2.48
CA VAL A 133 -16.78 -2.40 1.33
C VAL A 133 -17.00 -0.92 1.65
N PRO A 134 -16.82 -0.01 0.66
CA PRO A 134 -17.04 1.43 0.85
C PRO A 134 -18.47 1.77 1.31
N ASP A 135 -18.59 2.66 2.29
CA ASP A 135 -19.87 3.19 2.78
C ASP A 135 -20.46 4.24 1.83
N LYS A 136 -19.57 5.01 1.19
CA LYS A 136 -19.91 6.09 0.26
C LYS A 136 -19.08 5.97 -1.00
N THR A 137 -19.65 6.47 -2.09
CA THR A 137 -18.97 6.55 -3.38
C THR A 137 -19.02 7.96 -3.94
N TRP A 138 -18.04 8.27 -4.77
CA TRP A 138 -18.07 9.41 -5.70
C TRP A 138 -17.88 8.91 -7.13
N SER A 139 -18.23 9.73 -8.13
CA SER A 139 -18.26 9.33 -9.54
C SER A 139 -17.72 10.44 -10.44
N GLY A 140 -17.34 10.08 -11.67
CA GLY A 140 -16.87 11.01 -12.69
C GLY A 140 -15.36 11.25 -12.62
N SER A 141 -14.86 12.21 -13.39
CA SER A 141 -13.41 12.46 -13.47
C SER A 141 -12.86 13.27 -12.29
N LYS A 142 -13.73 13.96 -11.53
CA LYS A 142 -13.31 14.78 -10.40
C LYS A 142 -14.41 14.90 -9.35
N SER A 143 -14.02 14.88 -8.08
CA SER A 143 -14.85 15.24 -6.93
C SER A 143 -14.02 16.03 -5.90
N GLU A 144 -14.69 16.51 -4.86
CA GLU A 144 -14.07 17.25 -3.75
C GLU A 144 -14.46 16.60 -2.42
N LEU A 145 -13.47 16.34 -1.59
CA LEU A 145 -13.66 16.02 -0.17
C LEU A 145 -13.23 17.23 0.66
N ARG A 146 -14.20 17.80 1.38
CA ARG A 146 -13.99 18.91 2.31
C ARG A 146 -14.20 18.43 3.73
N LEU A 147 -13.26 18.78 4.62
CA LEU A 147 -13.36 18.50 6.05
C LEU A 147 -12.68 19.64 6.83
N GLY A 148 -13.45 20.41 7.60
CA GLY A 148 -12.96 21.66 8.18
C GLY A 148 -12.49 22.63 7.10
N ASN A 149 -11.28 23.16 7.29
CA ASN A 149 -10.63 24.10 6.36
C ASN A 149 -9.89 23.43 5.20
N SER A 150 -9.81 22.09 5.17
CA SER A 150 -9.04 21.36 4.16
C SER A 150 -9.91 20.98 2.96
N LEU A 151 -9.32 21.07 1.77
CA LEU A 151 -9.89 20.62 0.51
C LEU A 151 -8.97 19.57 -0.11
N ILE A 152 -9.54 18.43 -0.47
CA ILE A 152 -8.85 17.36 -1.20
C ILE A 152 -9.62 17.14 -2.49
N ASN A 153 -9.00 17.39 -3.64
CA ASN A 153 -9.59 17.00 -4.91
C ASN A 153 -9.33 15.51 -5.14
N LEU A 154 -10.39 14.78 -5.43
CA LEU A 154 -10.34 13.38 -5.85
C LEU A 154 -10.39 13.38 -7.38
N VAL A 155 -9.35 12.87 -8.04
CA VAL A 155 -9.23 12.95 -9.50
C VAL A 155 -9.10 11.54 -10.07
N TYR A 156 -9.96 11.21 -11.02
CA TYR A 156 -9.95 9.97 -11.77
C TYR A 156 -9.62 10.27 -13.23
N PHE A 157 -8.47 9.78 -13.70
CA PHE A 157 -7.97 10.03 -15.05
C PHE A 157 -8.55 9.08 -16.11
N GLY A 158 -9.50 8.22 -15.74
CA GLY A 158 -9.99 7.14 -16.59
C GLY A 158 -9.31 5.82 -16.27
N ALA A 159 -9.59 4.79 -17.06
CA ALA A 159 -9.03 3.45 -16.85
C ALA A 159 -7.50 3.50 -16.90
N ASN A 160 -6.83 3.02 -15.85
CA ASN A 160 -5.37 3.00 -15.77
C ASN A 160 -4.91 1.74 -15.02
N HIS A 161 -4.20 1.87 -13.89
CA HIS A 161 -3.92 0.81 -12.92
C HIS A 161 -5.11 0.56 -12.00
N GLY A 162 -5.69 -0.64 -12.08
CA GLY A 162 -6.83 -1.00 -11.27
C GLY A 162 -8.08 -0.14 -11.55
N GLU A 163 -9.12 -0.40 -10.76
CA GLU A 163 -10.44 0.19 -10.92
C GLU A 163 -10.65 1.37 -9.97
N GLY A 164 -11.00 2.52 -10.56
CA GLY A 164 -11.34 3.73 -9.84
C GLY A 164 -10.15 4.50 -9.25
N MET A 165 -8.94 4.30 -9.80
CA MET A 165 -7.71 4.96 -9.38
C MET A 165 -7.84 6.46 -9.13
N THR A 166 -7.82 6.80 -7.86
CA THR A 166 -8.00 8.15 -7.36
C THR A 166 -6.65 8.78 -7.06
N VAL A 167 -6.33 9.85 -7.77
CA VAL A 167 -5.23 10.76 -7.41
C VAL A 167 -5.77 11.84 -6.49
N PHE A 168 -5.04 12.11 -5.41
CA PHE A 168 -5.41 13.11 -4.42
C PHE A 168 -4.60 14.38 -4.64
N GLN A 169 -5.27 15.49 -4.93
CA GLN A 169 -4.62 16.80 -5.01
C GLN A 169 -5.00 17.65 -3.80
N PHE A 170 -3.98 18.27 -3.20
CA PHE A 170 -4.09 19.13 -2.04
C PHE A 170 -3.76 20.56 -2.48
N PRO A 171 -4.72 21.30 -3.04
CA PRO A 171 -4.46 22.59 -3.69
C PRO A 171 -3.93 23.65 -2.72
N ASN A 172 -4.36 23.63 -1.45
CA ASN A 172 -3.89 24.57 -0.44
C ASN A 172 -2.45 24.27 0.00
N GLU A 173 -2.07 22.99 -0.02
CA GLU A 173 -0.77 22.47 0.40
C GLU A 173 0.23 22.37 -0.76
N HIS A 174 -0.19 22.66 -1.99
CA HIS A 174 0.59 22.50 -3.22
C HIS A 174 1.19 21.09 -3.38
N ALA A 175 0.44 20.06 -3.00
CA ALA A 175 0.88 18.67 -2.99
C ALA A 175 -0.05 17.76 -3.80
N ILE A 176 0.50 16.63 -4.24
CA ILE A 176 -0.23 15.56 -4.94
C ILE A 176 0.22 14.21 -4.41
N TYR A 177 -0.73 13.33 -4.11
CA TYR A 177 -0.48 11.92 -3.84
C TYR A 177 -0.96 11.12 -5.04
N THR A 178 0.01 10.60 -5.80
CA THR A 178 -0.20 9.92 -7.09
C THR A 178 -0.44 8.43 -6.97
N VAL A 179 -0.41 7.89 -5.74
CA VAL A 179 -0.58 6.46 -5.45
C VAL A 179 0.42 5.65 -6.31
N ASP A 180 -0.03 4.76 -7.18
CA ASP A 180 0.82 3.90 -8.00
C ASP A 180 1.05 4.41 -9.43
N LEU A 181 0.48 5.57 -9.79
CA LEU A 181 0.60 6.11 -11.15
C LEU A 181 2.00 6.64 -11.47
N VAL A 182 2.76 7.03 -10.44
CA VAL A 182 4.12 7.53 -10.62
C VAL A 182 4.98 6.98 -9.49
N VAL A 183 5.94 6.12 -9.84
CA VAL A 183 6.92 5.57 -8.90
C VAL A 183 8.29 6.20 -9.18
N PRO A 184 8.76 7.16 -8.35
CA PRO A 184 10.01 7.86 -8.61
C PRO A 184 11.22 6.92 -8.69
N HIS A 185 12.14 7.23 -9.61
CA HIS A 185 13.39 6.49 -9.84
C HIS A 185 13.22 5.03 -10.24
N ARG A 186 12.05 4.65 -10.79
CA ARG A 186 11.77 3.29 -11.25
C ARG A 186 11.01 3.34 -12.57
N VAL A 187 11.16 2.27 -13.35
CA VAL A 187 10.26 1.99 -14.48
C VAL A 187 8.93 1.46 -13.94
N ALA A 188 7.88 1.55 -14.75
CA ALA A 188 6.59 0.94 -14.44
C ALA A 188 6.75 -0.56 -14.11
N PHE A 189 5.79 -1.12 -13.37
CA PHE A 189 5.83 -2.49 -12.89
C PHE A 189 6.12 -3.49 -14.02
N ALA A 190 6.99 -4.47 -13.75
CA ALA A 190 7.37 -5.48 -14.75
C ALA A 190 6.19 -6.38 -15.18
N TYR A 191 5.16 -6.47 -14.35
CA TYR A 191 3.92 -7.18 -14.62
C TYR A 191 2.75 -6.21 -14.43
N MET A 192 1.92 -6.08 -15.47
CA MET A 192 0.87 -5.06 -15.57
C MET A 192 -0.48 -5.70 -15.90
N PRO A 193 -1.01 -6.60 -15.05
CA PRO A 193 -2.13 -7.47 -15.37
C PRO A 193 -3.45 -6.72 -15.62
N ASP A 194 -3.60 -5.56 -14.97
CA ASP A 194 -4.81 -4.76 -14.95
C ASP A 194 -4.50 -3.27 -15.16
N PHE A 195 -3.43 -3.01 -15.92
CA PHE A 195 -3.14 -1.68 -16.41
C PHE A 195 -3.80 -1.45 -17.77
N SER A 196 -4.11 -0.21 -18.06
CA SER A 196 -4.45 0.27 -19.40
C SER A 196 -3.34 1.18 -19.95
N PRO A 197 -2.22 0.66 -20.48
CA PRO A 197 -1.07 1.48 -20.90
C PRO A 197 -1.37 2.52 -21.98
N ARG A 198 -2.48 2.38 -22.73
CA ARG A 198 -2.90 3.35 -23.74
C ARG A 198 -3.60 4.57 -23.15
N GLU A 199 -4.15 4.43 -21.94
CA GLU A 199 -4.97 5.41 -21.24
C GLU A 199 -4.23 5.99 -20.00
N TRP A 200 -2.99 5.56 -19.75
CA TRP A 200 -2.12 6.04 -18.67
C TRP A 200 -1.48 7.39 -19.05
#